data_AF-A0A1Q3HL93-F1
#
_entry.id   AF-A0A1Q3HL93-F1
#
_cell.length_a   1.000
_cell.length_b   1.000
_cell.length_c   1.000
_cell.angle_alpha   90.00
_cell.angle_beta   90.00
_cell.angle_gamma   90.00
#
_symmetry.space_group_name_H-M   'P 1'
#
loop_
_entity.id
_entity.type
_entity.pdbx_description
1 polymer ?
#
loop_
_entity_poly.entity_id
_entity_poly.type
_entity_poly.pdbx_seq_one_letter_code
_entity_poly.pdbx_strand_id
1 'polypeptide(L)'
;MQSSVGKRAFTRLLLTCVLLCACTAPVILRGPAALPGEVTGPLPVKLSIQAVDPAGGALTYAWQQVPESPAGTFSDASSPAPTWLAPVVEKTTVFTLRVTVTDRNGGTARAEVQVKVQPPERRHNRAPVLSGAPVVSPGPARAGDTVTLSVRAEDADGDALTYLWRQLAPEPQGTFVSGPEGADVTWFSPAVGTATAFTFEVLVSDGHGAPVRGTVTVPVHMPRYAQDIQVLWSSLCTSCHGRSGGLDLSPGLSHAALVGAPMLTRACSDFMRVTPGEPDASALLKKLTGTECGTRMPRNDPTHFDAHPGELVRIRSWILGGAADD
;
A
#
# COMPACT_ATOMS: atom_id res chain seq x y z
N MET A 1 44.50 40.16 -93.08
CA MET A 1 43.44 39.97 -92.06
C MET A 1 43.63 41.04 -91.00
N GLN A 2 42.56 41.81 -90.77
CA GLN A 2 42.21 42.74 -89.67
C GLN A 2 43.24 42.96 -88.54
N SER A 3 43.41 44.12 -87.91
CA SER A 3 42.77 45.43 -87.99
C SER A 3 43.53 46.37 -87.04
N SER A 4 43.56 47.64 -87.40
CA SER A 4 44.00 48.83 -86.66
C SER A 4 43.31 49.03 -85.29
N VAL A 5 43.88 49.97 -84.51
CA VAL A 5 43.27 50.98 -83.59
C VAL A 5 44.04 50.96 -82.26
N GLY A 6 44.44 52.06 -81.60
CA GLY A 6 44.14 53.48 -81.74
C GLY A 6 44.35 54.15 -80.37
N LYS A 7 44.51 55.47 -80.39
CA LYS A 7 45.02 56.36 -79.34
C LYS A 7 44.21 56.41 -78.02
N ARG A 8 44.97 56.68 -76.94
CA ARG A 8 44.67 57.43 -75.70
C ARG A 8 43.25 57.97 -75.51
N ALA A 9 42.68 57.70 -74.33
CA ALA A 9 41.90 58.69 -73.58
C ALA A 9 41.89 58.34 -72.08
N PHE A 10 42.31 59.31 -71.26
CA PHE A 10 42.02 59.35 -69.84
C PHE A 10 40.50 59.49 -69.69
N THR A 11 39.84 58.54 -69.03
CA THR A 11 38.49 58.74 -68.51
C THR A 11 38.52 58.51 -67.01
N ARG A 12 38.42 59.63 -66.32
CA ARG A 12 38.25 59.81 -64.89
C ARG A 12 36.99 59.05 -64.48
N LEU A 13 37.12 57.82 -63.95
CA LEU A 13 35.99 57.16 -63.33
C LEU A 13 35.74 57.89 -62.01
N LEU A 14 34.59 58.57 -61.96
CA LEU A 14 34.13 59.25 -60.77
C LEU A 14 34.17 58.28 -59.60
N LEU A 15 34.83 58.70 -58.53
CA LEU A 15 34.61 58.22 -57.18
C LEU A 15 33.20 58.67 -56.78
N THR A 16 32.17 58.02 -57.33
CA THR A 16 30.84 58.08 -56.73
C THR A 16 30.97 57.29 -55.45
N CYS A 17 31.19 58.04 -54.36
CA CYS A 17 31.01 57.59 -53.01
C CYS A 17 29.55 57.11 -52.89
N VAL A 18 29.29 55.85 -53.28
CA VAL A 18 28.16 55.12 -52.76
C VAL A 18 28.54 54.93 -51.30
N LEU A 19 28.02 55.80 -50.43
CA LEU A 19 27.75 55.44 -49.05
C LEU A 19 26.90 54.17 -49.11
N LEU A 20 27.56 53.02 -49.25
CA LEU A 20 27.09 51.79 -48.66
C LEU A 20 27.12 52.09 -47.18
N CYS A 21 26.01 52.62 -46.68
CA CYS A 21 25.66 52.53 -45.27
C CYS A 21 25.81 51.05 -44.95
N ALA A 22 26.95 50.68 -44.37
CA ALA A 22 27.24 49.31 -44.05
C ALA A 22 26.16 48.90 -43.05
N CYS A 23 25.20 48.08 -43.51
CA CYS A 23 24.31 47.32 -42.65
C CYS A 23 25.20 46.38 -41.85
N THR A 24 25.71 46.90 -40.74
CA THR A 24 26.57 46.17 -39.83
C THR A 24 25.65 45.35 -38.96
N ALA A 25 25.84 44.02 -38.98
CA ALA A 25 25.04 43.12 -38.17
C ALA A 25 25.18 43.47 -36.67
N PRO A 26 24.21 43.08 -35.83
CA PRO A 26 24.29 43.25 -34.39
C PRO A 26 25.57 42.64 -33.81
N VAL A 27 26.08 43.22 -32.73
CA VAL A 27 27.23 42.71 -31.97
C VAL A 27 26.76 42.30 -30.59
N ILE A 28 27.05 41.06 -30.20
CA ILE A 28 26.78 40.57 -28.83
C ILE A 28 27.92 41.04 -27.93
N LEU A 29 27.59 41.85 -26.94
CA LEU A 29 28.53 42.41 -25.98
C LEU A 29 28.76 41.46 -24.79
N ARG A 30 27.69 40.80 -24.31
CA ARG A 30 27.73 39.85 -23.19
C ARG A 30 26.65 38.80 -23.32
N GLY A 31 26.94 37.60 -22.80
CA GLY A 31 26.02 36.48 -22.77
C GLY A 31 25.92 35.73 -24.11
N PRO A 32 24.91 34.86 -24.27
CA PRO A 32 23.84 34.59 -23.32
C PRO A 32 24.36 33.93 -22.05
N ALA A 33 23.75 34.27 -20.92
CA ALA A 33 23.99 33.62 -19.63
C ALA A 33 22.70 32.96 -19.15
N ALA A 34 22.84 31.86 -18.40
CA ALA A 34 21.75 31.11 -17.79
C ALA A 34 22.01 31.00 -16.28
N LEU A 35 21.02 31.36 -15.46
CA LEU A 35 21.12 31.29 -14.01
C LEU A 35 19.86 30.65 -13.39
N PRO A 36 19.99 29.51 -12.70
CA PRO A 36 21.20 28.66 -12.61
C PRO A 36 21.48 27.93 -13.94
N GLY A 37 22.76 27.57 -14.19
CA GLY A 37 23.16 26.77 -15.36
C GLY A 37 22.89 25.25 -15.21
N GLU A 38 22.44 24.83 -14.03
CA GLU A 38 22.06 23.45 -13.73
C GLU A 38 20.81 23.44 -12.84
N VAL A 39 19.82 22.61 -13.18
CA VAL A 39 18.53 22.49 -12.47
C VAL A 39 18.02 21.05 -12.43
N THR A 40 17.20 20.74 -11.43
CA THR A 40 16.36 19.53 -11.40
C THR A 40 14.95 19.91 -11.86
N GLY A 41 14.55 19.49 -13.06
CA GLY A 41 13.31 19.97 -13.69
C GLY A 41 12.04 19.50 -12.95
N PRO A 42 10.93 20.28 -12.98
CA PRO A 42 10.76 21.56 -13.66
C PRO A 42 11.11 22.75 -12.74
N LEU A 43 12.16 23.51 -13.10
CA LEU A 43 12.57 24.73 -12.40
C LEU A 43 12.90 25.85 -13.39
N PRO A 44 12.66 27.13 -13.03
CA PRO A 44 12.94 28.26 -13.91
C PRO A 44 14.43 28.59 -13.99
N VAL A 45 14.90 28.92 -15.19
CA VAL A 45 16.25 29.40 -15.50
C VAL A 45 16.16 30.79 -16.11
N LYS A 46 16.78 31.78 -15.47
CA LYS A 46 16.81 33.15 -15.97
C LYS A 46 17.87 33.28 -17.06
N LEU A 47 17.48 33.78 -18.22
CA LEU A 47 18.37 34.04 -19.35
C LEU A 47 18.65 35.54 -19.47
N SER A 48 19.83 35.89 -19.97
CA SER A 48 20.18 37.29 -20.27
C SER A 48 21.19 37.38 -21.40
N ILE A 49 20.97 38.29 -22.34
CA ILE A 49 21.92 38.67 -23.40
C ILE A 49 22.00 40.20 -23.51
N GLN A 50 23.18 40.73 -23.83
CA GLN A 50 23.40 42.13 -24.15
C GLN A 50 23.96 42.24 -25.56
N ALA A 51 23.25 42.91 -26.45
CA ALA A 51 23.66 43.14 -27.83
C ALA A 51 23.42 44.61 -28.23
N VAL A 52 24.14 45.07 -29.25
CA VAL A 52 24.02 46.42 -29.82
C VAL A 52 24.04 46.35 -31.34
N ASP A 53 23.21 47.16 -32.01
CA ASP A 53 23.40 47.48 -33.42
C ASP A 53 24.41 48.64 -33.50
N PRO A 54 25.57 48.50 -34.19
CA PRO A 54 26.53 49.59 -34.35
C PRO A 54 25.94 50.87 -34.96
N ALA A 55 24.85 50.77 -35.72
CA ALA A 55 24.10 51.90 -36.27
C ALA A 55 23.02 52.45 -35.32
N GLY A 56 22.85 51.88 -34.12
CA GLY A 56 21.89 52.31 -33.10
C GLY A 56 20.44 51.87 -33.36
N GLY A 57 20.20 50.92 -34.27
CA GLY A 57 18.88 50.38 -34.55
C GLY A 57 18.31 49.48 -33.44
N ALA A 58 17.00 49.29 -33.48
CA ALA A 58 16.31 48.35 -32.61
C ALA A 58 16.66 46.89 -32.97
N LEU A 59 16.74 46.04 -31.94
CA LEU A 59 17.05 44.63 -32.06
C LEU A 59 15.84 43.77 -31.71
N THR A 60 15.69 42.66 -32.43
CA THR A 60 14.71 41.60 -32.13
C THR A 60 15.45 40.35 -31.70
N TYR A 61 14.85 39.58 -30.77
CA TYR A 61 15.44 38.36 -30.23
C TYR A 61 14.55 37.17 -30.61
N ALA A 62 15.16 36.01 -30.79
CA ALA A 62 14.44 34.75 -30.99
C ALA A 62 15.19 33.62 -30.28
N TRP A 63 14.62 33.17 -29.15
CA TRP A 63 15.14 32.06 -28.38
C TRP A 63 14.59 30.72 -28.87
N GLN A 64 15.46 29.73 -28.95
CA GLN A 64 15.17 28.35 -29.31
C GLN A 64 15.93 27.41 -28.38
N GLN A 65 15.42 26.20 -28.18
CA GLN A 65 16.12 25.15 -27.46
C GLN A 65 16.53 24.00 -28.38
N VAL A 66 17.63 23.33 -28.05
CA VAL A 66 18.07 22.08 -28.66
C VAL A 66 18.50 21.13 -27.52
N PRO A 67 18.00 19.89 -27.44
CA PRO A 67 16.99 19.28 -28.32
C PRO A 67 15.61 19.94 -28.19
N GLU A 68 14.75 19.78 -29.20
CA GLU A 68 13.37 20.31 -29.20
C GLU A 68 12.45 19.55 -28.24
N SER A 69 12.77 18.27 -27.94
CA SER A 69 12.01 17.43 -27.02
C SER A 69 12.92 16.75 -25.99
N PRO A 70 12.52 16.68 -24.71
CA PRO A 70 11.31 17.29 -24.16
C PRO A 70 11.39 18.83 -24.17
N ALA A 71 10.26 19.49 -24.42
CA ALA A 71 10.20 20.94 -24.63
C ALA A 71 10.06 21.70 -23.30
N GLY A 72 11.00 22.60 -23.01
CA GLY A 72 10.83 23.64 -22.01
C GLY A 72 9.97 24.78 -22.53
N THR A 73 9.69 25.78 -21.69
CA THR A 73 8.84 26.93 -22.06
C THR A 73 9.54 28.24 -21.75
N PHE A 74 9.63 29.13 -22.74
CA PHE A 74 10.12 30.50 -22.52
C PHE A 74 8.96 31.40 -22.09
N SER A 75 9.20 32.26 -21.10
CA SER A 75 8.22 33.28 -20.68
C SER A 75 7.92 34.27 -21.80
N ASP A 76 8.95 34.62 -22.59
CA ASP A 76 8.86 35.42 -23.81
C ASP A 76 10.11 35.16 -24.67
N ALA A 77 10.00 34.30 -25.68
CA ALA A 77 11.13 33.96 -26.55
C ALA A 77 11.66 35.15 -27.39
N SER A 78 11.01 36.32 -27.34
CA SER A 78 11.43 37.55 -28.05
C SER A 78 12.11 38.58 -27.16
N SER A 79 12.25 38.30 -25.86
CA SER A 79 12.90 39.17 -24.88
C SER A 79 14.44 38.98 -24.86
N PRO A 80 15.23 40.02 -24.55
CA PRO A 80 16.65 39.86 -24.24
C PRO A 80 16.91 39.14 -22.91
N ALA A 81 15.90 39.01 -22.03
CA ALA A 81 16.05 38.38 -20.72
C ALA A 81 14.83 37.53 -20.30
N PRO A 82 14.47 36.46 -21.04
CA PRO A 82 13.37 35.60 -20.66
C PRO A 82 13.73 34.66 -19.51
N THR A 83 12.71 34.06 -18.91
CA THR A 83 12.86 32.86 -18.08
C THR A 83 12.52 31.65 -18.95
N TRP A 84 13.39 30.64 -18.95
CA TRP A 84 13.11 29.33 -19.54
C TRP A 84 12.78 28.34 -18.43
N LEU A 85 11.56 27.80 -18.44
CA LEU A 85 11.14 26.73 -17.55
C LEU A 85 11.66 25.40 -18.11
N ALA A 86 12.60 24.77 -17.39
CA ALA A 86 13.17 23.50 -17.83
C ALA A 86 12.11 22.39 -17.84
N PRO A 87 12.12 21.50 -18.86
CA PRO A 87 11.21 20.36 -18.91
C PRO A 87 11.58 19.29 -17.87
N VAL A 88 10.67 18.35 -17.65
CA VAL A 88 10.99 17.08 -16.98
C VAL A 88 11.75 16.19 -17.97
N VAL A 89 12.84 15.59 -17.51
CA VAL A 89 13.66 14.65 -18.29
C VAL A 89 13.77 13.33 -17.55
N GLU A 90 13.93 12.22 -18.28
CA GLU A 90 14.13 10.88 -17.68
C GLU A 90 15.59 10.58 -17.32
N LYS A 91 16.51 11.32 -17.93
CA LYS A 91 17.96 11.23 -17.71
C LYS A 91 18.57 12.61 -17.83
N THR A 92 19.72 12.83 -17.21
CA THR A 92 20.43 14.10 -17.29
C THR A 92 20.64 14.50 -18.75
N THR A 93 20.10 15.65 -19.12
CA THR A 93 20.08 16.15 -20.50
C THR A 93 20.62 17.58 -20.51
N VAL A 94 21.56 17.85 -21.41
CA VAL A 94 22.07 19.21 -21.63
C VAL A 94 21.25 19.85 -22.74
N PHE A 95 20.60 20.97 -22.42
CA PHE A 95 19.89 21.80 -23.38
C PHE A 95 20.76 22.96 -23.81
N THR A 96 20.92 23.13 -25.11
CA THR A 96 21.51 24.33 -25.71
C THR A 96 20.39 25.33 -26.00
N LEU A 97 20.41 26.47 -25.31
CA LEU A 97 19.48 27.58 -25.53
C LEU A 97 20.16 28.58 -26.46
N ARG A 98 19.66 28.67 -27.69
CA ARG A 98 20.19 29.52 -28.75
C ARG A 98 19.34 30.79 -28.86
N VAL A 99 19.99 31.94 -28.93
CA VAL A 99 19.34 33.21 -29.27
C VAL A 99 19.88 33.74 -30.59
N THR A 100 18.96 34.12 -31.47
CA THR A 100 19.27 34.91 -32.68
C THR A 100 18.84 36.35 -32.43
N VAL A 101 19.78 37.29 -32.59
CA VAL A 101 19.55 38.73 -32.50
C VAL A 101 19.53 39.30 -33.91
N THR A 102 18.48 39.99 -34.31
CA THR A 102 18.30 40.52 -35.66
C THR A 102 18.07 42.03 -35.64
N ASP A 103 18.82 42.79 -36.44
CA ASP A 103 18.56 44.21 -36.67
C ASP A 103 17.40 44.44 -37.66
N ARG A 104 16.97 45.69 -37.80
CA ARG A 104 15.88 46.08 -38.73
C ARG A 104 16.21 45.88 -40.22
N ASN A 105 17.49 45.75 -40.57
CA ASN A 105 17.99 45.56 -41.93
C ASN A 105 18.20 44.07 -42.27
N GLY A 106 17.92 43.16 -41.31
CA GLY A 106 18.09 41.71 -41.46
C GLY A 106 19.47 41.18 -41.11
N GLY A 107 20.38 42.00 -40.60
CA GLY A 107 21.67 41.53 -40.06
C GLY A 107 21.44 40.71 -38.79
N THR A 108 22.18 39.61 -38.61
CA THR A 108 21.98 38.69 -37.48
C THR A 108 23.27 38.38 -36.73
N ALA A 109 23.13 38.18 -35.41
CA ALA A 109 24.13 37.56 -34.56
C ALA A 109 23.49 36.40 -33.78
N ARG A 110 24.26 35.34 -33.52
CA ARG A 110 23.79 34.17 -32.78
C ARG A 110 24.74 33.86 -31.64
N ALA A 111 24.17 33.41 -30.54
CA ALA A 111 24.94 32.85 -29.44
C ALA A 111 24.10 31.84 -28.66
N GLU A 112 24.78 31.05 -27.83
CA GLU A 112 24.21 29.88 -27.17
C GLU A 112 24.68 29.78 -25.73
N VAL A 113 23.83 29.24 -24.87
CA VAL A 113 24.18 28.86 -23.49
C VAL A 113 23.68 27.45 -23.23
N GLN A 114 24.48 26.65 -22.53
CA GLN A 114 24.08 25.31 -22.11
C GLN A 114 23.46 25.34 -20.71
N VAL A 115 22.38 24.59 -20.55
CA VAL A 115 21.71 24.34 -19.27
C VAL A 115 21.64 22.84 -19.06
N LYS A 116 22.21 22.36 -17.96
CA LYS A 116 22.13 20.95 -17.58
C LYS A 116 20.87 20.70 -16.78
N VAL A 117 19.95 19.89 -17.29
CA VAL A 117 18.71 19.52 -16.61
C VAL A 117 18.85 18.08 -16.10
N GLN A 118 18.74 17.91 -14.79
CA GLN A 118 18.70 16.61 -14.15
C GLN A 118 17.25 16.11 -14.05
N PRO A 119 17.02 14.78 -14.14
CA PRO A 119 15.71 14.21 -13.85
C PRO A 119 15.34 14.51 -12.39
N PRO A 120 14.05 14.65 -12.06
CA PRO A 120 13.63 14.68 -10.66
C PRO A 120 14.18 13.44 -9.94
N GLU A 121 14.67 13.61 -8.70
CA GLU A 121 15.15 12.47 -7.92
C GLU A 121 14.01 11.46 -7.76
N ARG A 122 14.18 10.27 -8.36
CA ARG A 122 13.32 9.13 -8.04
C ARG A 122 13.73 8.69 -6.65
N ARG A 123 12.88 8.94 -5.64
CA ARG A 123 13.08 8.33 -4.32
C ARG A 123 13.07 6.82 -4.53
N HIS A 124 14.18 6.16 -4.23
CA HIS A 124 14.20 4.71 -4.20
C HIS A 124 13.33 4.26 -3.04
N ASN A 125 12.32 3.44 -3.31
CA ASN A 125 11.49 2.86 -2.28
C ASN A 125 12.33 2.00 -1.33
N ARG A 126 12.20 2.23 -0.03
CA ARG A 126 12.77 1.42 1.03
C ARG A 126 11.63 0.65 1.66
N ALA A 127 11.61 -0.66 1.38
CA ALA A 127 10.59 -1.56 1.91
C ALA A 127 10.42 -1.41 3.43
N PRO A 128 9.20 -1.65 3.96
CA PRO A 128 8.91 -1.50 5.37
C PRO A 128 9.73 -2.47 6.22
N VAL A 129 9.93 -2.12 7.49
CA VAL A 129 10.64 -2.95 8.46
C VAL A 129 9.73 -3.27 9.63
N LEU A 130 9.69 -4.53 10.07
CA LEU A 130 8.99 -4.90 11.29
C LEU A 130 9.78 -4.43 12.51
N SER A 131 9.15 -3.68 13.42
CA SER A 131 9.74 -3.20 14.68
C SER A 131 9.78 -4.29 15.77
N GLY A 132 9.68 -5.56 15.38
CA GLY A 132 9.63 -6.73 16.25
C GLY A 132 8.94 -7.93 15.59
N ALA A 133 9.03 -9.10 16.22
CA ALA A 133 8.21 -10.24 15.80
C ALA A 133 6.72 -9.94 16.10
N PRO A 134 5.77 -10.45 15.28
CA PRO A 134 4.37 -10.37 15.63
C PRO A 134 4.09 -11.11 16.95
N VAL A 135 3.12 -10.62 17.71
CA VAL A 135 2.80 -11.10 19.06
C VAL A 135 1.34 -11.52 19.17
N VAL A 136 1.04 -12.32 20.19
CA VAL A 136 -0.31 -12.77 20.53
C VAL A 136 -0.66 -12.34 21.95
N SER A 137 -1.88 -11.86 22.16
CA SER A 137 -2.39 -11.52 23.49
C SER A 137 -3.91 -11.74 23.59
N PRO A 138 -4.43 -12.43 24.62
CA PRO A 138 -3.67 -13.23 25.59
C PRO A 138 -3.08 -14.50 24.94
N GLY A 139 -2.02 -15.06 25.53
CA GLY A 139 -1.48 -16.37 25.16
C GLY A 139 -0.84 -17.06 26.37
N PRO A 140 -0.97 -18.40 26.54
CA PRO A 140 -1.69 -19.34 25.68
C PRO A 140 -3.22 -19.21 25.79
N ALA A 141 -3.94 -19.61 24.74
CA ALA A 141 -5.39 -19.55 24.65
C ALA A 141 -6.05 -20.90 24.95
N ARG A 142 -7.34 -20.90 25.26
CA ARG A 142 -8.17 -22.11 25.22
C ARG A 142 -9.00 -22.14 23.95
N ALA A 143 -9.45 -23.31 23.55
CA ALA A 143 -10.29 -23.44 22.37
C ALA A 143 -11.55 -22.57 22.48
N GLY A 144 -11.78 -21.75 21.45
CA GLY A 144 -12.89 -20.78 21.41
C GLY A 144 -12.65 -19.46 22.16
N ASP A 145 -11.53 -19.31 22.86
CA ASP A 145 -11.11 -17.99 23.35
C ASP A 145 -10.68 -17.13 22.16
N THR A 146 -10.99 -15.85 22.28
CA THR A 146 -10.54 -14.84 21.35
C THR A 146 -9.16 -14.33 21.77
N VAL A 147 -8.24 -14.23 20.81
CA VAL A 147 -6.92 -13.60 20.96
C VAL A 147 -6.76 -12.46 19.96
N THR A 148 -5.89 -11.52 20.29
CA THR A 148 -5.41 -10.48 19.38
C THR A 148 -4.03 -10.86 18.88
N LEU A 149 -3.86 -10.89 17.57
CA LEU A 149 -2.56 -10.94 16.90
C LEU A 149 -2.18 -9.50 16.53
N SER A 150 -0.96 -9.10 16.83
CA SER A 150 -0.49 -7.74 16.51
C SER A 150 0.93 -7.71 15.99
N VAL A 151 1.22 -6.73 15.15
CA VAL A 151 2.56 -6.45 14.61
C VAL A 151 2.80 -4.95 14.57
N ARG A 152 4.05 -4.55 14.78
CA ARG A 152 4.50 -3.16 14.55
C ARG A 152 5.43 -3.14 13.36
N ALA A 153 5.25 -2.16 12.48
CA ALA A 153 6.09 -1.95 11.32
C ALA A 153 6.24 -0.45 11.05
N GLU A 154 7.36 -0.08 10.44
CA GLU A 154 7.71 1.29 10.10
C GLU A 154 8.17 1.35 8.65
N ASP A 155 7.81 2.44 7.98
CA ASP A 155 8.26 2.76 6.64
C ASP A 155 9.16 4.00 6.68
N ALA A 156 10.35 3.89 6.08
CA ALA A 156 11.34 4.97 6.15
C ALA A 156 11.05 6.11 5.16
N ASP A 157 10.21 5.87 4.14
CA ASP A 157 9.77 6.85 3.16
C ASP A 157 8.46 7.54 3.59
N GLY A 158 7.81 7.03 4.64
CA GLY A 158 6.57 7.56 5.19
C GLY A 158 5.32 7.06 4.47
N ASP A 159 5.45 5.96 3.71
CA ASP A 159 4.35 5.34 2.99
C ASP A 159 3.33 4.71 3.96
N ALA A 160 2.07 4.74 3.55
CA ALA A 160 0.99 4.14 4.33
C ALA A 160 1.06 2.61 4.26
N LEU A 161 1.10 1.96 5.42
CA LEU A 161 1.22 0.50 5.50
C LEU A 161 -0.13 -0.21 5.50
N THR A 162 -0.18 -1.32 4.77
CA THR A 162 -1.29 -2.27 4.72
C THR A 162 -0.86 -3.62 5.26
N TYR A 163 -1.79 -4.34 5.88
CA TYR A 163 -1.52 -5.57 6.64
C TYR A 163 -2.52 -6.64 6.26
N LEU A 164 -2.05 -7.87 6.05
CA LEU A 164 -2.89 -9.03 5.80
C LEU A 164 -2.38 -10.24 6.55
N TRP A 165 -3.21 -10.76 7.45
CA TRP A 165 -2.93 -11.96 8.23
C TRP A 165 -3.46 -13.22 7.55
N ARG A 166 -2.78 -14.34 7.78
CA ARG A 166 -3.23 -15.66 7.33
C ARG A 166 -2.75 -16.72 8.29
N GLN A 167 -3.63 -17.64 8.66
CA GLN A 167 -3.22 -18.88 9.33
C GLN A 167 -2.64 -19.84 8.28
N LEU A 168 -1.39 -20.25 8.50
CA LEU A 168 -0.66 -21.15 7.62
C LEU A 168 -0.97 -22.62 7.95
N ALA A 169 -1.04 -22.95 9.23
CA ALA A 169 -1.22 -24.31 9.72
C ALA A 169 -1.62 -24.31 11.21
N PRO A 170 -2.17 -25.42 11.72
CA PRO A 170 -2.73 -26.54 10.97
C PRO A 170 -4.10 -26.21 10.37
N GLU A 171 -4.65 -27.10 9.57
CA GLU A 171 -6.11 -27.16 9.30
C GLU A 171 -6.82 -27.91 10.44
N PRO A 172 -8.11 -27.64 10.72
CA PRO A 172 -8.95 -26.63 10.06
C PRO A 172 -8.53 -25.17 10.39
N GLN A 173 -8.92 -24.24 9.53
CA GLN A 173 -8.77 -22.80 9.79
C GLN A 173 -9.62 -22.33 10.98
N GLY A 174 -9.09 -21.41 11.78
CA GLY A 174 -9.89 -20.64 12.74
C GLY A 174 -10.58 -19.44 12.09
N THR A 175 -11.15 -18.55 12.91
CA THR A 175 -11.96 -17.44 12.43
C THR A 175 -11.37 -16.11 12.83
N PHE A 176 -11.17 -15.21 11.86
CA PHE A 176 -10.92 -13.79 12.10
C PHE A 176 -12.25 -13.06 12.32
N VAL A 177 -12.41 -12.42 13.48
CA VAL A 177 -13.69 -11.84 13.93
C VAL A 177 -14.14 -10.65 13.07
N SER A 178 -13.20 -9.81 12.65
CA SER A 178 -13.46 -8.61 11.85
C SER A 178 -12.73 -8.61 10.51
N GLY A 179 -12.27 -9.78 10.08
CA GLY A 179 -11.38 -9.94 8.93
C GLY A 179 -9.90 -10.00 9.30
N PRO A 180 -9.05 -10.47 8.36
CA PRO A 180 -7.60 -10.60 8.55
C PRO A 180 -6.80 -9.32 8.27
N GLU A 181 -7.44 -8.18 8.01
CA GLU A 181 -6.78 -6.93 7.67
C GLU A 181 -6.52 -6.05 8.90
N GLY A 182 -5.32 -5.45 8.97
CA GLY A 182 -4.94 -4.51 10.03
C GLY A 182 -3.69 -4.93 10.82
N ALA A 183 -3.07 -3.95 11.49
CA ALA A 183 -1.91 -4.19 12.33
C ALA A 183 -2.26 -5.06 13.56
N ASP A 184 -3.49 -4.92 14.05
CA ASP A 184 -4.10 -5.71 15.11
C ASP A 184 -5.33 -6.44 14.55
N VAL A 185 -5.39 -7.76 14.70
CA VAL A 185 -6.54 -8.57 14.29
C VAL A 185 -6.97 -9.51 15.40
N THR A 186 -8.26 -9.82 15.40
CA THR A 186 -8.89 -10.64 16.43
C THR A 186 -9.23 -12.00 15.84
N TRP A 187 -8.81 -13.08 16.49
CA TRP A 187 -8.98 -14.45 16.01
C TRP A 187 -9.42 -15.39 17.13
N PHE A 188 -10.23 -16.40 16.80
CA PHE A 188 -10.50 -17.54 17.69
C PHE A 188 -10.30 -18.87 16.95
N SER A 189 -9.92 -19.89 17.72
CA SER A 189 -9.57 -21.20 17.16
C SER A 189 -10.77 -21.96 16.60
N PRO A 190 -10.54 -22.91 15.67
CA PRO A 190 -11.52 -23.97 15.44
C PRO A 190 -11.58 -24.91 16.65
N ALA A 191 -12.45 -25.92 16.58
CA ALA A 191 -12.49 -26.96 17.59
C ALA A 191 -11.22 -27.83 17.56
N VAL A 192 -10.62 -28.06 18.73
CA VAL A 192 -9.41 -28.87 18.89
C VAL A 192 -9.59 -29.93 19.96
N GLY A 193 -9.23 -31.18 19.64
CA GLY A 193 -9.30 -32.31 20.58
C GLY A 193 -7.96 -32.66 21.24
N THR A 194 -6.91 -31.87 20.98
CA THR A 194 -5.61 -31.94 21.65
C THR A 194 -4.99 -30.53 21.69
N ALA A 195 -4.02 -30.31 22.59
CA ALA A 195 -3.28 -29.06 22.60
C ALA A 195 -2.61 -28.83 21.24
N THR A 196 -2.89 -27.69 20.60
CA THR A 196 -2.53 -27.41 19.21
C THR A 196 -1.89 -26.03 19.11
N ALA A 197 -0.83 -25.91 18.31
CA ALA A 197 -0.16 -24.63 18.05
C ALA A 197 -0.47 -24.18 16.63
N PHE A 198 -1.16 -23.04 16.49
CA PHE A 198 -1.53 -22.45 15.20
C PHE A 198 -0.48 -21.44 14.75
N THR A 199 0.02 -21.56 13.53
CA THR A 199 1.03 -20.68 12.96
C THR A 199 0.39 -19.69 11.99
N PHE A 200 0.73 -18.43 12.15
CA PHE A 200 0.23 -17.32 11.35
C PHE A 200 1.37 -16.61 10.63
N GLU A 201 1.04 -16.03 9.50
CA GLU A 201 1.85 -15.09 8.75
C GLU A 201 1.11 -13.76 8.62
N VAL A 202 1.83 -12.65 8.82
CA VAL A 202 1.38 -11.31 8.43
C VAL A 202 2.24 -10.80 7.29
N LEU A 203 1.58 -10.28 6.25
CA LEU A 203 2.21 -9.54 5.16
C LEU A 203 2.02 -8.05 5.42
N VAL A 204 3.10 -7.27 5.40
CA VAL A 204 3.09 -5.82 5.54
C VAL A 204 3.60 -5.19 4.24
N SER A 205 2.80 -4.33 3.63
CA SER A 205 3.08 -3.69 2.34
C SER A 205 2.93 -2.18 2.42
N ASP A 206 3.89 -1.46 1.87
CA ASP A 206 3.89 -0.01 1.59
C ASP A 206 3.20 0.34 0.26
N GLY A 207 2.74 -0.67 -0.49
CA GLY A 207 2.19 -0.50 -1.84
C GLY A 207 3.26 -0.48 -2.95
N HIS A 208 4.54 -0.62 -2.58
CA HIS A 208 5.68 -0.54 -3.48
C HIS A 208 6.55 -1.81 -3.37
N GLY A 209 6.49 -2.66 -4.40
CA GLY A 209 7.31 -3.88 -4.43
C GLY A 209 6.72 -5.02 -3.58
N ALA A 210 7.58 -5.85 -3.00
CA ALA A 210 7.17 -7.05 -2.28
C ALA A 210 6.95 -6.77 -0.79
N PRO A 211 5.88 -7.31 -0.17
CA PRO A 211 5.63 -7.11 1.25
C PRO A 211 6.66 -7.83 2.12
N VAL A 212 6.89 -7.28 3.31
CA VAL A 212 7.67 -7.93 4.38
C VAL A 212 6.78 -8.87 5.18
N ARG A 213 7.37 -9.95 5.70
CA ARG A 213 6.66 -11.06 6.34
C ARG A 213 7.02 -11.16 7.81
N GLY A 214 6.03 -11.40 8.66
CA GLY A 214 6.20 -11.78 10.06
C GLY A 214 5.47 -13.09 10.35
N THR A 215 5.95 -13.87 11.32
CA THR A 215 5.26 -15.10 11.75
C THR A 215 5.09 -15.14 13.26
N VAL A 216 4.00 -15.75 13.73
CA VAL A 216 3.70 -15.94 15.15
C VAL A 216 2.95 -17.25 15.36
N THR A 217 3.10 -17.84 16.53
CA THR A 217 2.41 -19.08 16.91
C THR A 217 1.46 -18.83 18.08
N VAL A 218 0.23 -19.33 17.98
CA VAL A 218 -0.79 -19.30 19.02
C VAL A 218 -0.96 -20.71 19.60
N PRO A 219 -0.45 -20.98 20.81
CA PRO A 219 -0.76 -22.22 21.53
C PRO A 219 -2.19 -22.18 22.05
N VAL A 220 -2.97 -23.20 21.71
CA VAL A 220 -4.36 -23.41 22.11
C VAL A 220 -4.48 -24.72 22.86
N HIS A 221 -4.99 -24.65 24.09
CA HIS A 221 -5.25 -25.81 24.93
C HIS A 221 -6.70 -26.27 24.85
N MET A 222 -6.92 -27.55 25.16
CA MET A 222 -8.26 -28.09 25.31
C MET A 222 -8.98 -27.47 26.51
N PRO A 223 -10.31 -27.31 26.44
CA PRO A 223 -11.12 -26.90 27.58
C PRO A 223 -11.18 -27.99 28.64
N ARG A 224 -11.20 -27.56 29.91
CA ARG A 224 -11.41 -28.41 31.09
C ARG A 224 -12.88 -28.43 31.48
N TYR A 225 -13.40 -29.58 31.86
CA TYR A 225 -14.81 -29.74 32.18
C TYR A 225 -15.24 -28.85 33.33
N ALA A 226 -14.62 -29.02 34.52
CA ALA A 226 -15.06 -28.30 35.72
C ALA A 226 -14.90 -26.78 35.59
N GLN A 227 -13.88 -26.32 34.86
CA GLN A 227 -13.52 -24.89 34.79
C GLN A 227 -14.12 -24.16 33.59
N ASP A 228 -14.20 -24.81 32.44
CA ASP A 228 -14.52 -24.16 31.17
C ASP A 228 -15.89 -24.58 30.63
N ILE A 229 -16.34 -25.81 30.91
CA ILE A 229 -17.62 -26.36 30.41
C ILE A 229 -18.74 -26.25 31.44
N GLN A 230 -18.49 -26.63 32.70
CA GLN A 230 -19.49 -26.54 33.76
C GLN A 230 -19.97 -25.11 34.00
N VAL A 231 -19.09 -24.13 33.83
CA VAL A 231 -19.45 -22.71 33.95
C VAL A 231 -20.52 -22.32 32.94
N LEU A 232 -20.46 -22.84 31.71
CA LEU A 232 -21.49 -22.60 30.68
C LEU A 232 -22.83 -23.22 31.08
N TRP A 233 -22.82 -24.42 31.68
CA TRP A 233 -24.06 -25.03 32.17
C TRP A 233 -24.68 -24.24 33.30
N SER A 234 -23.85 -23.83 34.26
CA SER A 234 -24.29 -23.05 35.41
C SER A 234 -24.87 -21.70 35.01
N SER A 235 -24.31 -21.04 33.99
CA SER A 235 -24.81 -19.74 33.53
C SER A 235 -26.02 -19.83 32.59
N LEU A 236 -26.06 -20.82 31.69
CA LEU A 236 -27.04 -20.85 30.59
C LEU A 236 -28.15 -21.89 30.77
N CYS A 237 -27.91 -22.98 31.50
CA CYS A 237 -28.74 -24.17 31.42
C CYS A 237 -29.37 -24.59 32.76
N THR A 238 -28.69 -24.38 33.90
CA THR A 238 -29.14 -24.89 35.21
C THR A 238 -30.47 -24.28 35.68
N SER A 239 -30.85 -23.08 35.21
CA SER A 239 -32.14 -22.47 35.54
C SER A 239 -33.34 -23.30 35.04
N CYS A 240 -33.18 -24.03 33.93
CA CYS A 240 -34.18 -24.95 33.38
C CYS A 240 -33.84 -26.43 33.62
N HIS A 241 -32.55 -26.77 33.74
CA HIS A 241 -32.02 -28.12 33.92
C HIS A 241 -31.29 -28.26 35.28
N GLY A 242 -32.00 -27.92 36.36
CA GLY A 242 -31.54 -28.14 37.73
C GLY A 242 -32.09 -29.44 38.33
N ARG A 243 -32.30 -29.46 39.65
CA ARG A 243 -32.77 -30.64 40.41
C ARG A 243 -34.15 -31.21 39.99
N SER A 244 -34.89 -30.53 39.13
CA SER A 244 -36.24 -30.91 38.73
C SER A 244 -36.25 -31.25 37.23
N GLY A 245 -36.69 -32.45 36.85
CA GLY A 245 -37.06 -32.75 35.44
C GLY A 245 -36.15 -33.68 34.63
N GLY A 246 -35.41 -34.61 35.25
CA GLY A 246 -34.80 -35.75 34.55
C GLY A 246 -33.46 -35.49 33.84
N LEU A 247 -32.93 -34.26 33.91
CA LEU A 247 -31.56 -33.90 33.54
C LEU A 247 -31.09 -32.77 34.48
N ASP A 248 -30.18 -33.09 35.41
CA ASP A 248 -29.59 -32.12 36.33
C ASP A 248 -28.17 -31.75 35.86
N LEU A 249 -28.00 -30.48 35.46
CA LEU A 249 -26.73 -29.91 34.99
C LEU A 249 -26.01 -29.10 36.07
N SER A 250 -26.39 -29.29 37.35
CA SER A 250 -25.67 -28.73 38.48
C SER A 250 -24.25 -29.29 38.60
N PRO A 251 -23.29 -28.53 39.15
CA PRO A 251 -21.93 -29.01 39.37
C PRO A 251 -21.89 -30.36 40.10
N GLY A 252 -21.06 -31.28 39.60
CA GLY A 252 -20.89 -32.63 40.15
C GLY A 252 -21.90 -33.69 39.66
N LEU A 253 -22.97 -33.30 38.96
CA LEU A 253 -23.97 -34.22 38.40
C LEU A 253 -24.03 -34.17 36.87
N SER A 254 -23.76 -33.00 36.31
CA SER A 254 -23.82 -32.66 34.89
C SER A 254 -23.01 -33.59 33.98
N HIS A 255 -21.81 -34.03 34.39
CA HIS A 255 -20.94 -34.84 33.54
C HIS A 255 -21.59 -36.19 33.24
N ALA A 256 -21.88 -36.97 34.29
CA ALA A 256 -22.56 -38.26 34.18
C ALA A 256 -23.97 -38.15 33.58
N ALA A 257 -24.63 -37.00 33.74
CA ALA A 257 -25.92 -36.73 33.13
C ALA A 257 -25.84 -36.49 31.61
N LEU A 258 -24.66 -36.15 31.07
CA LEU A 258 -24.44 -35.85 29.65
C LEU A 258 -23.64 -36.93 28.93
N VAL A 259 -22.51 -37.35 29.48
CA VAL A 259 -21.52 -38.19 28.79
C VAL A 259 -21.95 -39.64 28.79
N GLY A 260 -22.12 -40.23 27.61
CA GLY A 260 -22.57 -41.62 27.44
C GLY A 260 -24.02 -41.88 27.86
N ALA A 261 -24.77 -40.83 28.26
CA ALA A 261 -26.17 -40.96 28.65
C ALA A 261 -27.08 -40.90 27.42
N PRO A 262 -28.10 -41.77 27.32
CA PRO A 262 -29.01 -41.78 26.18
C PRO A 262 -29.90 -40.54 26.15
N MET A 263 -30.22 -40.10 24.94
CA MET A 263 -31.18 -39.02 24.73
C MET A 263 -32.62 -39.57 24.90
N LEU A 264 -33.43 -38.87 25.70
CA LEU A 264 -34.80 -39.33 26.02
C LEU A 264 -35.86 -38.78 25.06
N THR A 265 -35.51 -37.80 24.23
CA THR A 265 -36.43 -37.21 23.25
C THR A 265 -36.50 -38.08 22.00
N ARG A 266 -37.72 -38.41 21.55
CA ARG A 266 -37.97 -39.25 20.36
C ARG A 266 -37.26 -38.78 19.08
N ALA A 267 -37.06 -37.48 18.90
CA ALA A 267 -36.41 -36.91 17.73
C ALA A 267 -34.93 -37.31 17.57
N CYS A 268 -34.25 -37.65 18.68
CA CYS A 268 -32.83 -38.03 18.68
C CYS A 268 -32.57 -39.22 19.62
N SER A 269 -33.53 -40.15 19.75
CA SER A 269 -33.41 -41.30 20.67
C SER A 269 -32.24 -42.22 20.37
N ASP A 270 -31.73 -42.19 19.14
CA ASP A 270 -30.62 -43.03 18.70
C ASP A 270 -29.24 -42.44 19.03
N PHE A 271 -29.21 -41.23 19.58
CA PHE A 271 -27.98 -40.52 19.95
C PHE A 271 -27.75 -40.55 21.46
N MET A 272 -26.48 -40.58 21.85
CA MET A 272 -26.08 -40.17 23.20
C MET A 272 -26.13 -38.66 23.30
N ARG A 273 -26.41 -38.15 24.51
CA ARG A 273 -26.38 -36.71 24.80
C ARG A 273 -25.01 -36.15 24.45
N VAL A 274 -23.94 -36.79 24.94
CA VAL A 274 -22.56 -36.57 24.50
C VAL A 274 -21.92 -37.93 24.20
N THR A 275 -21.36 -38.04 23.00
CA THR A 275 -20.53 -39.16 22.56
C THR A 275 -19.06 -38.71 22.61
N PRO A 276 -18.23 -39.21 23.55
CA PRO A 276 -16.81 -38.89 23.63
C PRO A 276 -16.09 -39.04 22.29
N GLY A 277 -15.30 -38.03 21.91
CA GLY A 277 -14.52 -38.01 20.66
C GLY A 277 -15.34 -37.64 19.41
N GLU A 278 -16.67 -37.69 19.47
CA GLU A 278 -17.55 -37.60 18.30
C GLU A 278 -18.54 -36.43 18.44
N PRO A 279 -18.09 -35.17 18.23
CA PRO A 279 -18.94 -34.00 18.37
C PRO A 279 -20.17 -34.03 17.44
N ASP A 280 -20.01 -34.45 16.19
CA ASP A 280 -21.12 -34.47 15.23
C ASP A 280 -22.14 -35.59 15.51
N ALA A 281 -21.73 -36.62 16.28
CA ALA A 281 -22.60 -37.68 16.79
C ALA A 281 -23.16 -37.39 18.20
N SER A 282 -23.00 -36.17 18.72
CA SER A 282 -23.49 -35.78 20.05
C SER A 282 -24.79 -34.98 19.95
N ALA A 283 -25.88 -35.49 20.54
CA ALA A 283 -27.18 -34.81 20.52
C ALA A 283 -27.16 -33.43 21.19
N LEU A 284 -26.24 -33.21 22.13
CA LEU A 284 -26.00 -31.91 22.76
C LEU A 284 -25.72 -30.85 21.69
N LEU A 285 -24.73 -31.04 20.83
CA LEU A 285 -24.37 -30.05 19.81
C LEU A 285 -25.51 -29.80 18.83
N LYS A 286 -26.24 -30.86 18.42
CA LYS A 286 -27.46 -30.74 17.59
C LYS A 286 -28.53 -29.86 18.25
N LYS A 287 -28.69 -29.93 19.57
CA LYS A 287 -29.60 -29.05 20.32
C LYS A 287 -29.11 -27.62 20.47
N LEU A 288 -27.79 -27.39 20.53
CA LEU A 288 -27.24 -26.04 20.67
C LEU A 288 -27.24 -25.26 19.35
N THR A 289 -27.18 -25.96 18.21
CA THR A 289 -27.05 -25.36 16.89
C THR A 289 -28.30 -25.41 16.03
N GLY A 290 -29.27 -26.26 16.35
CA GLY A 290 -30.43 -26.45 15.49
C GLY A 290 -31.65 -27.06 16.17
N THR A 291 -32.61 -27.48 15.34
CA THR A 291 -33.91 -28.01 15.78
C THR A 291 -34.10 -29.51 15.48
N GLU A 292 -33.05 -30.18 14.98
CA GLU A 292 -33.07 -31.61 14.64
C GLU A 292 -33.47 -32.48 15.86
N CYS A 293 -32.97 -32.12 17.04
CA CYS A 293 -33.29 -32.81 18.31
C CYS A 293 -34.41 -32.13 19.11
N GLY A 294 -35.35 -31.45 18.44
CA GLY A 294 -36.45 -30.71 19.07
C GLY A 294 -36.14 -29.22 19.21
N THR A 295 -36.69 -28.54 20.22
CA THR A 295 -36.42 -27.10 20.40
C THR A 295 -34.94 -26.84 20.68
N ARG A 296 -34.38 -25.86 19.97
CA ARG A 296 -33.00 -25.39 20.17
C ARG A 296 -32.81 -24.87 21.59
N MET A 297 -31.63 -25.13 22.16
CA MET A 297 -31.22 -24.69 23.49
C MET A 297 -30.11 -23.63 23.40
N PRO A 298 -30.06 -22.67 24.35
CA PRO A 298 -30.96 -22.51 25.51
C PRO A 298 -32.37 -22.04 25.12
N ARG A 299 -33.42 -22.56 25.78
CA ARG A 299 -34.81 -22.23 25.41
C ARG A 299 -35.16 -20.75 25.54
N ASN A 300 -34.55 -20.06 26.51
CA ASN A 300 -34.80 -18.64 26.78
C ASN A 300 -34.00 -17.70 25.88
N ASP A 301 -32.93 -18.20 25.25
CA ASP A 301 -32.13 -17.49 24.24
C ASP A 301 -31.61 -18.49 23.19
N PRO A 302 -32.45 -18.90 22.21
CA PRO A 302 -32.08 -19.91 21.24
C PRO A 302 -30.93 -19.51 20.30
N THR A 303 -30.54 -18.23 20.27
CA THR A 303 -29.48 -17.68 19.41
C THR A 303 -28.17 -17.44 20.13
N HIS A 304 -28.08 -17.74 21.44
CA HIS A 304 -26.90 -17.47 22.26
C HIS A 304 -25.59 -17.94 21.61
N PHE A 305 -25.55 -19.18 21.12
CA PHE A 305 -24.34 -19.76 20.51
C PHE A 305 -24.04 -19.25 19.10
N ASP A 306 -24.98 -18.58 18.43
CA ASP A 306 -24.71 -17.85 17.19
C ASP A 306 -24.00 -16.53 17.49
N ALA A 307 -24.40 -15.87 18.60
CA ALA A 307 -23.76 -14.64 19.07
C ALA A 307 -22.43 -14.91 19.78
N HIS A 308 -22.23 -16.10 20.34
CA HIS A 308 -21.03 -16.51 21.09
C HIS A 308 -20.41 -17.80 20.50
N PRO A 309 -19.95 -17.80 19.24
CA PRO A 309 -19.46 -19.00 18.56
C PRO A 309 -18.26 -19.64 19.27
N GLY A 310 -17.45 -18.85 19.99
CA GLY A 310 -16.34 -19.35 20.80
C GLY A 310 -16.78 -20.32 21.91
N GLU A 311 -17.93 -20.10 22.54
CA GLU A 311 -18.44 -21.01 23.57
C GLU A 311 -18.88 -22.35 22.98
N LEU A 312 -19.45 -22.32 21.77
CA LEU A 312 -19.78 -23.54 21.03
C LEU A 312 -18.51 -24.31 20.64
N VAL A 313 -17.48 -23.61 20.15
CA VAL A 313 -16.16 -24.19 19.86
C VAL A 313 -15.58 -24.85 21.10
N ARG A 314 -15.71 -24.22 22.27
CA ARG A 314 -15.25 -24.76 23.54
C ARG A 314 -15.93 -26.09 23.88
N ILE A 315 -17.26 -26.15 23.81
CA ILE A 315 -18.02 -27.39 24.04
C ILE A 315 -17.61 -28.47 23.01
N ARG A 316 -17.51 -28.10 21.74
CA ARG A 316 -17.11 -29.01 20.65
C ARG A 316 -15.70 -29.56 20.87
N SER A 317 -14.76 -28.73 21.33
CA SER A 317 -13.38 -29.11 21.62
C SER A 317 -13.28 -30.08 22.79
N TRP A 318 -14.04 -29.84 23.86
CA TRP A 318 -14.11 -30.76 24.99
C TRP A 318 -14.64 -32.14 24.56
N ILE A 319 -15.71 -32.19 23.75
CA ILE A 319 -16.23 -33.46 23.23
C ILE A 319 -15.19 -34.14 22.33
N LEU A 320 -14.57 -33.40 21.41
CA LEU A 320 -13.54 -33.92 20.51
C LEU A 320 -12.32 -34.45 21.26
N GLY A 321 -11.97 -33.86 22.40
CA GLY A 321 -10.93 -34.32 23.32
C GLY A 321 -11.32 -35.52 24.19
N GLY A 322 -12.48 -36.13 23.94
CA GLY A 322 -12.93 -37.33 24.67
C GLY A 322 -13.87 -37.05 25.84
N ALA A 323 -14.37 -35.82 25.99
CA ALA A 323 -15.33 -35.44 27.03
C ALA A 323 -14.91 -35.83 28.46
N ALA A 324 -13.63 -35.63 28.81
CA ALA A 324 -13.08 -35.97 30.12
C ALA A 324 -13.76 -35.19 31.26
N ASP A 325 -13.78 -35.78 32.46
CA ASP A 325 -14.20 -35.16 33.73
C ASP A 325 -12.94 -34.89 34.57
N ASP A 326 -12.47 -33.65 34.62
CA ASP A 326 -11.21 -33.25 35.26
C ASP A 326 -11.37 -32.23 36.39
#